data_AF-A0AAW7YVR7-F1
#
_entry.id   AF-A0AAW7YVR7-F1
#
_cell.length_a   1.000
_cell.length_b   1.000
_cell.length_c   1.000
_cell.angle_alpha   90.00
_cell.angle_beta   90.00
_cell.angle_gamma   90.00
#
_symmetry.space_group_name_H-M   'P 1'
#
loop_
_entity.id
_entity.type
_entity.pdbx_description
1 polymer ?
#
loop_
_entity_poly.entity_id
_entity_poly.type
_entity_poly.pdbx_seq_one_letter_code
_entity_poly.pdbx_strand_id
1 'polypeptide(L)'
;IIGNRNFLNTLFKDAFSNGEGLYGFIAATFDDAMIAKMALAQQGGKRLFIGTTHFDSGRQVIWNVGAIANSELPNKQALIHQILT
;
A
#
# COMPACT_ATOMS: atom_id res chain seq x y z
N ILE A 1 -10.09 3.89 -23.23
CA ILE A 1 -9.95 3.41 -21.84
C ILE A 1 -8.96 2.23 -21.83
N ILE A 2 -7.67 2.47 -22.05
CA ILE A 2 -6.60 1.45 -21.98
C ILE A 2 -5.34 2.22 -21.59
N GLY A 3 -4.79 1.99 -20.39
CA GLY A 3 -3.59 2.70 -19.94
C GLY A 3 -3.12 2.35 -18.53
N ASN A 4 -4.01 1.91 -17.63
CA ASN A 4 -3.62 1.69 -16.23
C ASN A 4 -3.10 0.26 -15.95
N ARG A 5 -3.66 -0.78 -16.60
CA ARG A 5 -3.24 -2.18 -16.36
C ARG A 5 -1.84 -2.51 -16.88
N ASN A 6 -1.46 -1.93 -18.02
CA ASN A 6 -0.15 -2.22 -18.63
C ASN A 6 0.99 -1.58 -17.83
N PHE A 7 0.79 -0.37 -17.33
CA PHE A 7 1.79 0.35 -16.53
C PHE A 7 2.08 -0.34 -15.19
N LEU A 8 1.04 -0.78 -14.47
CA LEU A 8 1.24 -1.56 -13.25
C LEU A 8 1.98 -2.86 -13.54
N ASN A 9 1.58 -3.60 -14.58
CA ASN A 9 2.23 -4.86 -14.93
C ASN A 9 3.70 -4.71 -15.35
N THR A 10 4.05 -3.63 -16.07
CA THR A 10 5.44 -3.34 -16.42
C THR A 10 6.24 -2.97 -15.17
N LEU A 11 5.72 -2.09 -14.31
CA LEU A 11 6.41 -1.72 -13.06
C LEU A 11 6.58 -2.90 -12.10
N PHE A 12 5.56 -3.76 -11.95
CA PHE A 12 5.66 -4.99 -11.17
C PHE A 12 6.74 -5.91 -11.74
N LYS A 13 6.71 -6.18 -13.05
CA LYS A 13 7.73 -7.04 -13.70
C LYS A 13 9.13 -6.47 -13.57
N ASP A 14 9.28 -5.17 -13.77
CA ASP A 14 10.54 -4.47 -13.67
C ASP A 14 11.04 -4.57 -12.23
N ALA A 15 10.28 -4.18 -11.20
CA ALA A 15 10.71 -4.25 -9.79
C ALA A 15 11.06 -5.67 -9.29
N PHE A 16 10.52 -6.72 -9.90
CA PHE A 16 10.93 -8.11 -9.63
C PHE A 16 12.22 -8.51 -10.37
N SER A 17 12.55 -7.88 -11.49
CA SER A 17 13.64 -8.27 -12.40
C SER A 17 14.87 -7.34 -12.36
N ASN A 18 14.68 -6.06 -12.02
CA ASN A 18 15.73 -5.11 -11.71
C ASN A 18 15.68 -4.83 -10.20
N GLY A 19 16.83 -4.84 -9.51
CA GLY A 19 16.91 -4.74 -8.05
C GLY A 19 16.50 -3.37 -7.47
N GLU A 20 15.63 -2.60 -8.13
CA GLU A 20 14.97 -1.45 -7.53
C GLU A 20 14.01 -1.97 -6.45
N GLY A 21 14.43 -1.84 -5.19
CA GLY A 21 13.83 -2.56 -4.07
C GLY A 21 12.31 -2.40 -3.98
N LEU A 22 11.63 -3.47 -3.57
CA LEU A 22 10.17 -3.56 -3.35
C LEU A 22 9.57 -2.31 -2.69
N TYR A 23 10.29 -1.73 -1.71
CA TYR A 23 9.89 -0.49 -1.04
C TYR A 23 9.73 0.69 -2.01
N GLY A 24 10.66 0.88 -2.94
CA GLY A 24 10.59 1.96 -3.95
C GLY A 24 9.41 1.78 -4.89
N PHE A 25 9.14 0.55 -5.32
CA PHE A 25 7.95 0.22 -6.12
C PHE A 25 6.65 0.51 -5.36
N ILE A 26 6.58 0.11 -4.08
CA ILE A 26 5.42 0.41 -3.23
C ILE A 26 5.27 1.93 -3.04
N ALA A 27 6.35 2.65 -2.77
CA ALA A 27 6.32 4.10 -2.58
C ALA A 27 5.84 4.83 -3.85
N ALA A 28 6.26 4.38 -5.03
CA ALA A 28 5.82 4.93 -6.31
C ALA A 28 4.36 4.58 -6.64
N THR A 29 3.89 3.38 -6.25
CA THR A 29 2.52 2.93 -6.53
C THR A 29 1.52 3.49 -5.52
N PHE A 30 1.92 3.62 -4.26
CA PHE A 30 1.14 4.14 -3.14
C PHE A 30 1.65 5.53 -2.76
N ASP A 31 1.68 6.42 -3.74
CA ASP A 31 1.98 7.84 -3.57
C ASP A 31 0.86 8.58 -2.81
N ASP A 32 1.07 9.88 -2.56
CA ASP A 32 0.12 10.72 -1.82
C ASP A 32 -1.28 10.73 -2.46
N ALA A 33 -1.34 10.74 -3.79
CA ALA A 33 -2.59 10.78 -4.53
C ALA A 33 -3.36 9.45 -4.39
N MET A 34 -2.67 8.32 -4.41
CA MET A 34 -3.26 7.00 -4.19
C MET A 34 -3.74 6.85 -2.75
N ILE A 35 -2.95 7.27 -1.76
CA ILE A 35 -3.35 7.25 -0.35
C ILE A 35 -4.57 8.14 -0.11
N ALA A 36 -4.63 9.32 -0.73
CA ALA A 36 -5.82 10.18 -0.66
C ALA A 36 -7.07 9.49 -1.23
N LYS A 37 -6.95 8.75 -2.35
CA LYS A 37 -8.05 7.95 -2.90
C LYS A 37 -8.48 6.82 -1.96
N MET A 38 -7.55 6.19 -1.26
CA MET A 38 -7.85 5.18 -0.25
C MET A 38 -8.64 5.79 0.92
N ALA A 39 -8.26 6.99 1.37
CA ALA A 39 -9.00 7.72 2.40
C ALA A 39 -10.44 8.05 1.96
N LEU A 40 -10.62 8.59 0.75
CA LEU A 40 -11.94 8.87 0.18
C LEU A 40 -12.80 7.60 0.06
N ALA A 41 -12.20 6.49 -0.38
CA ALA A 41 -12.86 5.19 -0.44
C ALA A 41 -13.32 4.71 0.95
N GLN A 42 -12.50 4.89 1.99
CA GLN A 42 -12.83 4.56 3.38
C GLN A 42 -14.00 5.40 3.90
N GLN A 43 -13.99 6.72 3.62
CA GLN A 43 -15.09 7.63 3.95
C GLN A 43 -16.38 7.21 3.25
N GLY A 44 -16.29 6.76 1.99
CA GLY A 44 -17.39 6.17 1.24
C GLY A 44 -17.82 4.76 1.68
N GLY A 45 -17.32 4.26 2.81
CA GLY A 45 -17.74 2.99 3.40
C GLY A 45 -16.96 1.75 2.94
N LYS A 46 -16.03 1.88 1.99
CA LYS A 46 -15.15 0.75 1.62
C LYS A 46 -14.20 0.44 2.78
N ARG A 47 -13.72 -0.80 2.86
CA ARG A 47 -12.78 -1.25 3.89
C ARG A 47 -11.64 -2.01 3.23
N LEU A 48 -10.42 -1.71 3.64
CA LEU A 48 -9.22 -2.39 3.17
C LEU A 48 -8.46 -2.92 4.37
N PHE A 49 -8.36 -4.25 4.46
CA PHE A 49 -7.62 -4.93 5.51
C PHE A 49 -6.42 -5.67 4.92
N ILE A 50 -5.25 -5.51 5.55
CA ILE A 50 -4.03 -6.25 5.21
C ILE A 50 -3.63 -7.07 6.42
N GLY A 51 -3.35 -8.35 6.19
CA GLY A 51 -2.83 -9.25 7.21
C GLY A 51 -1.31 -9.37 7.09
N THR A 52 -0.58 -9.11 8.17
CA THR A 52 0.86 -9.40 8.29
C THR A 52 1.12 -10.40 9.42
N THR A 53 2.24 -11.10 9.37
CA THR A 53 2.64 -12.03 10.44
C THR A 53 3.83 -11.46 11.18
N HIS A 54 3.75 -11.35 12.50
CA HIS A 54 4.93 -11.13 13.33
C HIS A 54 5.76 -12.41 13.37
N PHE A 55 6.85 -12.44 12.60
CA PHE A 55 7.65 -13.64 12.39
C PHE A 55 8.17 -14.24 13.70
N ASP A 56 8.68 -13.43 14.62
CA ASP A 56 9.26 -13.90 15.89
C ASP A 56 8.24 -14.58 16.82
N SER A 57 6.98 -14.16 16.76
CA SER A 57 5.92 -14.68 17.63
C SER A 57 4.93 -15.61 16.91
N GLY A 58 5.03 -15.73 15.58
CA GLY A 58 4.07 -16.44 14.75
C GLY A 58 2.64 -15.87 14.77
N ARG A 59 2.44 -14.65 15.26
CA ARG A 59 1.11 -14.06 15.45
C ARG A 59 0.67 -13.26 14.23
N GLN A 60 -0.57 -13.48 13.81
CA GLN A 60 -1.24 -12.65 12.82
C GLN A 60 -1.55 -11.26 13.38
N VAL A 61 -1.29 -10.23 12.59
CA VAL A 61 -1.72 -8.84 12.81
C VAL A 61 -2.59 -8.43 11.64
N ILE A 62 -3.73 -7.79 11.90
CA ILE A 62 -4.65 -7.28 10.86
C ILE A 62 -4.65 -5.76 10.94
N TRP A 63 -4.34 -5.11 9.83
CA TRP A 63 -4.28 -3.66 9.69
C TRP A 63 -5.48 -3.15 8.90
N ASN A 64 -6.17 -2.13 9.42
CA ASN A 64 -7.18 -1.40 8.64
C ASN A 64 -6.50 -0.25 7.89
N VAL A 65 -5.96 -0.56 6.71
CA VAL A 65 -5.15 0.37 5.91
C VAL A 65 -6.00 1.54 5.38
N GLY A 66 -7.28 1.30 5.07
CA GLY A 66 -8.21 2.37 4.70
C GLY A 66 -8.41 3.38 5.82
N ALA A 67 -8.55 2.92 7.07
CA ALA A 67 -8.64 3.81 8.23
C ALA A 67 -7.33 4.56 8.50
N ILE A 68 -6.17 3.92 8.33
CA ILE A 68 -4.85 4.58 8.45
C ILE A 68 -4.72 5.70 7.41
N ALA A 69 -5.07 5.44 6.15
CA ALA A 69 -5.05 6.45 5.08
C ALA A 69 -5.94 7.67 5.42
N ASN A 70 -7.10 7.42 6.02
CA ASN A 70 -8.05 8.46 6.44
C ASN A 70 -7.73 9.13 7.80
N SER A 71 -6.62 8.79 8.44
CA SER A 71 -6.25 9.33 9.76
C SER A 71 -5.41 10.60 9.68
N GLU A 72 -5.27 11.29 10.81
CA GLU A 72 -4.37 12.44 10.99
C GLU A 72 -2.96 12.03 11.46
N LEU A 73 -2.59 10.74 11.32
CA LEU A 73 -1.27 10.28 11.72
C LEU A 73 -0.18 10.96 10.85
N PRO A 74 0.83 11.62 11.46
CA PRO A 74 1.86 12.34 10.71
C PRO A 74 2.72 11.40 9.85
N ASN A 75 2.80 10.12 10.20
CA ASN A 75 3.58 9.10 9.50
C ASN A 75 2.72 8.06 8.74
N LYS A 76 1.44 8.35 8.42
CA LYS A 76 0.54 7.36 7.80
C LYS A 76 1.07 6.77 6.49
N GLN A 77 1.74 7.56 5.67
CA GLN A 77 2.32 7.09 4.40
C GLN A 77 3.44 6.08 4.64
N ALA A 78 4.42 6.44 5.48
CA ALA A 78 5.50 5.53 5.85
C ALA A 78 4.98 4.24 6.48
N LEU A 79 3.96 4.33 7.34
CA LEU A 79 3.33 3.16 7.94
C LEU A 79 2.63 2.27 6.90
N ILE A 80 1.91 2.86 5.93
CA ILE A 80 1.29 2.11 4.83
C ILE A 80 2.35 1.40 4.00
N HIS A 81 3.46 2.07 3.67
CA HIS A 81 4.55 1.45 2.91
C HIS A 81 5.19 0.29 3.68
N GLN A 82 5.40 0.45 4.98
CA GLN A 82 5.93 -0.60 5.86
C GLN A 82 4.98 -1.80 5.96
N ILE A 83 3.66 -1.59 5.99
CA ILE A 83 2.68 -2.69 6.04
C ILE A 83 2.68 -3.51 4.73
N LEU A 84 3.03 -2.88 3.61
CA LEU A 84 3.00 -3.48 2.27
C LEU A 84 4.32 -4.13 1.84
N THR A 85 5.41 -3.88 2.56
CA THR A 85 6.76 -4.40 2.28
C THR A 85 7.02 -5.66 3.10
#